data_AF-I0HEC2-F1
#
_entry.id   AF-I0HEC2-F1
#
_cell.length_a   1.000
_cell.length_b   1.000
_cell.length_c   1.000
_cell.angle_alpha   90.00
_cell.angle_beta   90.00
_cell.angle_gamma   90.00
#
_symmetry.space_group_name_H-M   'P 1'
#
loop_
_entity.id
_entity.type
_entity.pdbx_description
1 polymer ?
#
loop_
_entity_poly.entity_id
_entity_poly.type
_entity_poly.pdbx_seq_one_letter_code
_entity_poly.pdbx_strand_id
1 'polypeptide(L)'
;MGTDWNAQLRQQLDQHWRSRLRPRLAGLTDDEYFWEPVPDSWSVRPRGTSNASMAAGGGDMVFDWAYPAPDPPPVTTIAWRFGHIIVGVLGMRLARHFQGAPMDYLRHHYAGSAAEALSQLDTIYGQWASAVAGLGQDGLARPSGEEGYGDDSMGALVLHINREVIHHGAEIALLRDLYLRR
;
A
#
# COMPACT_ATOMS: atom_id res chain seq x y z
N MET A 1 -10.57 9.94 32.71
CA MET A 1 -9.62 10.17 31.59
C MET A 1 -10.21 9.47 30.38
N GLY A 2 -10.39 10.17 29.26
CA GLY A 2 -10.92 9.56 28.02
C GLY A 2 -9.86 8.68 27.34
N THR A 3 -10.30 7.72 26.53
CA THR A 3 -9.41 6.88 25.72
C THR A 3 -8.61 7.75 24.74
N ASP A 4 -7.29 7.58 24.71
CA ASP A 4 -6.44 8.22 23.69
C ASP A 4 -6.57 7.48 22.35
N TRP A 5 -7.65 7.78 21.61
CA TRP A 5 -7.90 7.22 20.27
C TRP A 5 -6.77 7.43 19.28
N ASN A 6 -6.02 8.54 19.34
CA ASN A 6 -4.87 8.72 18.45
C ASN A 6 -3.78 7.68 18.73
N ALA A 7 -3.47 7.46 20.00
CA ALA A 7 -2.54 6.40 20.37
C ALA A 7 -3.06 5.01 19.96
N GLN A 8 -4.35 4.70 20.16
CA GLN A 8 -4.93 3.40 19.79
C GLN A 8 -4.83 3.11 18.28
N LEU A 9 -5.18 4.09 17.44
CA LEU A 9 -5.12 3.96 15.98
C LEU A 9 -3.69 3.72 15.48
N ARG A 10 -2.73 4.47 16.02
CA ARG A 10 -1.31 4.29 15.66
C ARG A 10 -0.79 2.95 16.15
N GLN A 11 -1.13 2.55 17.37
CA GLN A 11 -0.66 1.31 17.94
C GLN A 11 -1.17 0.09 17.16
N GLN A 12 -2.42 0.11 16.68
CA GLN A 12 -2.95 -0.99 15.85
C GLN A 12 -2.08 -1.25 14.62
N LEU A 13 -1.80 -0.20 13.85
CA LEU A 13 -1.01 -0.33 12.64
C LEU A 13 0.47 -0.62 12.96
N ASP A 14 1.06 0.09 13.92
CA ASP A 14 2.48 -0.04 14.25
C ASP A 14 2.81 -1.41 14.86
N GLN A 15 1.91 -1.97 15.68
CA GLN A 15 2.07 -3.32 16.17
C GLN A 15 2.02 -4.34 15.03
N HIS A 16 1.06 -4.22 14.10
CA HIS A 16 1.01 -5.11 12.93
C HIS A 16 2.29 -4.96 12.09
N TRP A 17 2.70 -3.73 11.79
CA TRP A 17 3.89 -3.43 11.01
C TRP A 17 5.15 -4.05 11.61
N ARG A 18 5.46 -3.73 12.87
CA ARG A 18 6.71 -4.12 13.52
C ARG A 18 6.78 -5.60 13.89
N SER A 19 5.64 -6.22 14.23
CA SER A 19 5.64 -7.60 14.76
C SER A 19 5.19 -8.65 13.75
N ARG A 20 4.38 -8.28 12.75
CA ARG A 20 3.79 -9.23 11.80
C ARG A 20 4.29 -9.04 10.38
N LEU A 21 4.32 -7.80 9.87
CA LEU A 21 4.61 -7.56 8.46
C LEU A 21 6.10 -7.35 8.19
N ARG A 22 6.70 -6.25 8.67
CA ARG A 22 8.04 -5.83 8.23
C ARG A 22 9.15 -6.86 8.49
N PRO A 23 9.19 -7.60 9.62
CA PRO A 23 10.17 -8.66 9.81
C PRO A 23 10.04 -9.81 8.81
N ARG A 24 8.80 -10.15 8.38
CA ARG A 24 8.57 -11.16 7.33
C ARG A 24 9.06 -10.71 5.96
N LEU A 25 9.29 -9.41 5.78
CA LEU A 25 9.82 -8.86 4.54
C LEU A 25 11.35 -8.95 4.46
N ALA A 26 12.05 -9.31 5.55
CA ALA A 26 13.49 -9.52 5.53
C ALA A 26 13.88 -10.62 4.53
N GLY A 27 14.92 -10.37 3.73
CA GLY A 27 15.41 -11.31 2.72
C GLY A 27 14.46 -11.52 1.53
N LEU A 28 13.52 -10.61 1.27
CA LEU A 28 12.73 -10.64 0.03
C LEU A 28 13.67 -10.52 -1.18
N THR A 29 13.63 -11.51 -2.07
CA THR A 29 14.41 -11.49 -3.32
C THR A 29 13.59 -10.91 -4.46
N ASP A 30 14.26 -10.50 -5.55
CA ASP A 30 13.57 -10.04 -6.76
C ASP A 30 12.72 -11.17 -7.38
N ASP A 31 13.22 -12.41 -7.36
CA ASP A 31 12.48 -13.58 -7.84
C ASP A 31 11.19 -13.83 -7.06
N GLU A 32 11.18 -13.61 -5.74
CA GLU A 32 9.99 -13.71 -4.90
C GLU A 32 9.06 -12.51 -5.09
N TYR A 33 9.62 -11.31 -5.19
CA TYR A 33 8.89 -10.06 -5.38
C TYR A 33 8.06 -10.05 -6.68
N PHE A 34 8.63 -10.56 -7.77
CA PHE A 34 7.97 -10.68 -9.08
C PHE A 34 7.27 -12.02 -9.33
N TRP A 35 7.27 -12.94 -8.36
CA TRP A 35 6.66 -14.26 -8.56
C TRP A 35 5.15 -14.16 -8.82
N GLU A 36 4.73 -14.81 -9.91
CA GLU A 36 3.33 -14.97 -10.28
C GLU A 36 2.80 -16.30 -9.70
N PRO A 37 1.90 -16.26 -8.70
CA PRO A 37 1.42 -17.48 -8.04
C PRO A 37 0.50 -18.33 -8.93
N VAL A 38 -0.14 -17.70 -9.92
CA VAL A 38 -1.00 -18.33 -10.94
C VAL A 38 -0.81 -17.64 -12.29
N PRO A 39 -1.15 -18.30 -13.41
CA PRO A 39 -1.20 -17.63 -14.71
C PRO A 39 -2.07 -16.37 -14.68
N ASP A 40 -1.75 -15.41 -15.55
CA ASP A 40 -2.48 -14.15 -15.73
C ASP A 40 -2.51 -13.24 -14.48
N SER A 41 -1.55 -13.42 -13.56
CA SER A 41 -1.43 -12.54 -12.39
C SER A 41 -1.15 -11.09 -12.80
N TRP A 42 -1.70 -10.13 -12.07
CA TRP A 42 -1.31 -8.72 -12.21
C TRP A 42 -0.05 -8.40 -11.41
N SER A 43 0.88 -7.70 -12.04
CA SER A 43 2.18 -7.37 -11.45
C SER A 43 2.61 -5.92 -11.70
N VAL A 44 3.78 -5.58 -11.18
CA VAL A 44 4.60 -4.48 -11.69
C VAL A 44 5.55 -5.09 -12.72
N ARG A 45 5.57 -4.53 -13.93
CA ARG A 45 6.25 -5.11 -15.09
C ARG A 45 7.12 -4.10 -15.82
N PRO A 46 8.18 -4.53 -16.52
CA PRO A 46 8.87 -3.67 -17.46
C PRO A 46 7.89 -3.07 -18.48
N ARG A 47 8.06 -1.79 -18.78
CA ARG A 47 7.23 -1.07 -19.72
C ARG A 47 7.19 -1.78 -21.07
N GLY A 48 5.99 -1.94 -21.62
CA GLY A 48 5.76 -2.64 -22.89
C GLY A 48 5.61 -4.16 -22.77
N THR A 49 5.65 -4.73 -21.55
CA THR A 49 5.49 -6.18 -21.33
C THR A 49 4.21 -6.56 -20.59
N SER A 50 3.36 -5.57 -20.25
CA SER A 50 2.08 -5.83 -19.58
C SER A 50 1.08 -6.50 -20.52
N ASN A 51 0.40 -7.52 -20.01
CA ASN A 51 -0.72 -8.19 -20.66
C ASN A 51 -2.08 -7.71 -20.12
N ALA A 52 -2.10 -6.78 -19.15
CA ALA A 52 -3.33 -6.19 -18.66
C ALA A 52 -3.90 -5.19 -19.69
N SER A 53 -5.20 -4.94 -19.63
CA SER A 53 -5.84 -3.98 -20.54
C SER A 53 -5.37 -2.54 -20.31
N MET A 54 -4.87 -2.24 -19.11
CA MET A 54 -4.27 -0.96 -18.76
C MET A 54 -2.99 -1.16 -17.96
N ALA A 55 -2.02 -0.28 -18.18
CA ALA A 55 -0.79 -0.23 -17.40
C ALA A 55 -0.38 1.22 -17.14
N ALA A 56 0.12 1.53 -15.95
CA ALA A 56 0.41 2.90 -15.52
C ALA A 56 1.77 2.99 -14.82
N GLY A 57 2.47 4.12 -14.94
CA GLY A 57 3.74 4.38 -14.25
C GLY A 57 4.56 5.42 -14.98
N GLY A 58 5.42 6.12 -14.24
CA GLY A 58 6.27 7.20 -14.77
C GLY A 58 7.66 6.75 -15.24
N GLY A 59 8.13 5.56 -14.82
CA GLY A 59 9.48 5.07 -15.07
C GLY A 59 9.56 3.87 -16.02
N ASP A 60 10.58 3.03 -15.86
CA ASP A 60 10.74 1.83 -16.70
C ASP A 60 9.79 0.69 -16.32
N MET A 61 9.18 0.79 -15.14
CA MET A 61 8.20 -0.18 -14.65
C MET A 61 6.79 0.41 -14.68
N VAL A 62 5.81 -0.45 -14.98
CA VAL A 62 4.38 -0.14 -15.03
C VAL A 62 3.57 -1.10 -14.18
N PHE A 63 2.49 -0.61 -13.62
CA PHE A 63 1.54 -1.30 -12.76
C PHE A 63 0.33 -1.76 -13.57
N ASP A 64 0.06 -3.06 -13.54
CA ASP A 64 -1.08 -3.66 -14.22
C ASP A 64 -2.41 -3.27 -13.56
N TRP A 65 -3.42 -2.91 -14.34
CA TRP A 65 -4.77 -2.68 -13.84
C TRP A 65 -5.78 -2.70 -14.99
N ALA A 66 -7.05 -2.44 -14.68
CA ALA A 66 -8.11 -2.27 -15.64
C ALA A 66 -9.26 -1.45 -15.05
N TYR A 67 -10.00 -0.75 -15.90
CA TYR A 67 -11.26 -0.10 -15.55
C TYR A 67 -12.31 -0.29 -16.66
N PRO A 68 -13.48 -0.90 -16.37
CA PRO A 68 -13.82 -1.57 -15.11
C PRO A 68 -12.90 -2.76 -14.82
N ALA A 69 -12.78 -3.14 -13.54
CA ALA A 69 -12.01 -4.32 -13.16
C ALA A 69 -12.65 -5.61 -13.73
N PRO A 70 -11.86 -6.63 -14.12
CA PRO A 70 -12.38 -7.93 -14.51
C PRO A 70 -13.12 -8.60 -13.34
N ASP A 71 -14.05 -9.51 -13.68
CA ASP A 71 -14.76 -10.37 -12.72
C ASP A 71 -14.57 -11.84 -13.10
N PRO A 72 -13.85 -12.64 -12.30
CA PRO A 72 -13.17 -12.27 -11.05
C PRO A 72 -11.93 -11.37 -11.30
N PRO A 73 -11.51 -10.56 -10.30
CA PRO A 73 -10.26 -9.82 -10.40
C PRO A 73 -9.06 -10.79 -10.44
N PRO A 74 -8.03 -10.51 -11.25
CA PRO A 74 -6.83 -11.35 -11.29
C PRO A 74 -6.11 -11.39 -9.94
N VAL A 75 -5.43 -12.52 -9.66
CA VAL A 75 -4.52 -12.61 -8.52
C VAL A 75 -3.37 -11.65 -8.74
N THR A 76 -2.94 -10.94 -7.70
CA THR A 76 -1.84 -9.97 -7.81
C THR A 76 -0.54 -10.51 -7.21
N THR A 77 0.61 -10.01 -7.66
CA THR A 77 1.93 -10.39 -7.11
C THR A 77 2.28 -9.60 -5.84
N ILE A 78 3.41 -9.92 -5.20
CA ILE A 78 3.96 -9.09 -4.11
C ILE A 78 4.31 -7.69 -4.64
N ALA A 79 4.92 -7.60 -5.82
CA ALA A 79 5.24 -6.32 -6.46
C ALA A 79 4.00 -5.43 -6.67
N TRP A 80 2.90 -6.02 -7.15
CA TRP A 80 1.65 -5.29 -7.29
C TRP A 80 1.11 -4.81 -5.94
N ARG A 81 1.09 -5.68 -4.91
CA ARG A 81 0.59 -5.29 -3.59
C ARG A 81 1.44 -4.21 -2.93
N PHE A 82 2.75 -4.23 -3.14
CA PHE A 82 3.64 -3.15 -2.70
C PHE A 82 3.27 -1.84 -3.41
N GLY A 83 3.16 -1.84 -4.74
CA GLY A 83 2.75 -0.66 -5.51
C GLY A 83 1.40 -0.11 -5.04
N HIS A 84 0.43 -0.98 -4.77
CA HIS A 84 -0.88 -0.59 -4.26
C HIS A 84 -0.78 0.03 -2.86
N ILE A 85 -0.06 -0.58 -1.92
CA ILE A 85 0.11 -0.02 -0.57
C ILE A 85 0.84 1.33 -0.62
N ILE A 86 1.91 1.43 -1.41
CA ILE A 86 2.74 2.63 -1.50
C ILE A 86 1.95 3.78 -2.10
N VAL A 87 1.35 3.57 -3.26
CA VAL A 87 0.67 4.61 -4.01
C VAL A 87 -0.74 4.82 -3.47
N GLY A 88 -1.54 3.76 -3.51
CA GLY A 88 -3.00 3.77 -3.49
C GLY A 88 -3.71 4.25 -2.24
N VAL A 89 -3.76 3.48 -1.15
CA VAL A 89 -2.65 3.20 -0.26
C VAL A 89 -2.33 4.43 0.59
N LEU A 90 -1.05 4.58 0.87
CA LEU A 90 -0.51 5.58 1.78
C LEU A 90 -0.23 6.91 1.08
N GLY A 91 0.42 6.86 -0.09
CA GLY A 91 0.96 8.04 -0.75
C GLY A 91 -0.09 9.02 -1.27
N MET A 92 -1.15 8.54 -1.93
CA MET A 92 -2.23 9.44 -2.35
C MET A 92 -2.91 10.11 -1.14
N ARG A 93 -3.00 9.42 0.01
CA ARG A 93 -3.62 9.96 1.22
C ARG A 93 -2.72 10.96 1.93
N LEU A 94 -1.41 10.72 1.93
CA LEU A 94 -0.41 11.70 2.34
C LEU A 94 -0.50 12.99 1.50
N ALA A 95 -0.55 12.85 0.17
CA ALA A 95 -0.64 13.98 -0.73
C ALA A 95 -1.90 14.83 -0.49
N ARG A 96 -3.07 14.17 -0.32
CA ARG A 96 -4.36 14.84 -0.15
C ARG A 96 -4.54 15.47 1.23
N HIS A 97 -4.11 14.80 2.29
CA HIS A 97 -4.51 15.15 3.66
C HIS A 97 -3.39 15.70 4.53
N PHE A 98 -2.13 15.54 4.12
CA PHE A 98 -0.96 15.82 4.96
C PHE A 98 0.13 16.59 4.23
N GLN A 99 -0.20 17.30 3.14
CA GLN A 99 0.75 18.09 2.35
C GLN A 99 1.95 17.26 1.85
N GLY A 100 1.76 15.94 1.70
CA GLY A 100 2.76 15.06 1.12
C GLY A 100 3.03 15.40 -0.34
N ALA A 101 4.15 14.90 -0.87
CA ALA A 101 4.46 15.05 -2.29
C ALA A 101 3.31 14.48 -3.15
N PRO A 102 2.93 15.15 -4.27
CA PRO A 102 1.91 14.62 -5.17
C PRO A 102 2.24 13.20 -5.60
N MET A 103 1.26 12.30 -5.51
CA MET A 103 1.42 10.90 -5.88
C MET A 103 0.17 10.38 -6.55
N ASP A 104 0.36 9.69 -7.69
CA ASP A 104 -0.68 9.03 -8.45
C ASP A 104 -0.09 7.82 -9.20
N TYR A 105 -0.95 6.87 -9.59
CA TYR A 105 -0.52 5.64 -10.27
C TYR A 105 0.15 5.87 -11.63
N LEU A 106 -0.18 6.97 -12.32
CA LEU A 106 0.30 7.26 -13.68
C LEU A 106 1.74 7.79 -13.66
N ARG A 107 2.10 8.57 -12.65
CA ARG A 107 3.40 9.25 -12.55
C ARG A 107 4.38 8.57 -11.59
N HIS A 108 3.90 7.70 -10.71
CA HIS A 108 4.78 7.02 -9.77
C HIS A 108 5.82 6.13 -10.48
N HIS A 109 7.06 6.16 -9.98
CA HIS A 109 8.15 5.31 -10.46
C HIS A 109 8.16 4.01 -9.65
N TYR A 110 7.52 2.97 -10.18
CA TYR A 110 7.48 1.67 -9.52
C TYR A 110 8.86 1.03 -9.48
N ALA A 111 9.14 0.38 -8.36
CA ALA A 111 10.42 -0.26 -8.12
C ALA A 111 10.69 -1.43 -9.09
N GLY A 112 11.90 -1.45 -9.64
CA GLY A 112 12.41 -2.53 -10.48
C GLY A 112 13.01 -3.70 -9.69
N SER A 113 13.09 -3.59 -8.37
CA SER A 113 13.64 -4.61 -7.47
C SER A 113 12.89 -4.65 -6.14
N ALA A 114 12.99 -5.78 -5.43
CA ALA A 114 12.46 -5.96 -4.08
C ALA A 114 13.07 -4.96 -3.09
N ALA A 115 14.38 -4.69 -3.21
CA ALA A 115 15.10 -3.79 -2.32
C ALA A 115 14.63 -2.34 -2.48
N GLU A 116 14.47 -1.87 -3.73
CA GLU A 116 13.93 -0.54 -4.01
C GLU A 116 12.48 -0.43 -3.51
N ALA A 117 11.66 -1.45 -3.75
CA ALA A 117 10.26 -1.46 -3.31
C ALA A 117 10.13 -1.41 -1.79
N LEU A 118 10.99 -2.15 -1.07
CA LEU A 118 11.05 -2.09 0.41
C LEU A 118 11.47 -0.71 0.90
N SER A 119 12.42 -0.06 0.24
CA SER A 119 12.83 1.30 0.60
C SER A 119 11.69 2.32 0.40
N GLN A 120 10.95 2.21 -0.69
CA GLN A 120 9.76 3.04 -0.95
C GLN A 120 8.68 2.78 0.11
N LEU A 121 8.41 1.50 0.42
CA LEU A 121 7.44 1.07 1.42
C LEU A 121 7.79 1.56 2.83
N ASP A 122 9.04 1.45 3.27
CA ASP A 122 9.49 1.93 4.58
C ASP A 122 9.38 3.46 4.68
N THR A 123 9.74 4.16 3.61
CA THR A 123 9.66 5.64 3.55
C THR A 123 8.23 6.11 3.69
N ILE A 124 7.32 5.58 2.87
CA ILE A 124 5.93 6.05 2.84
C ILE A 124 5.17 5.65 4.10
N TYR A 125 5.47 4.48 4.68
CA TYR A 125 4.94 4.09 5.99
C TYR A 125 5.40 5.03 7.10
N GLY A 126 6.68 5.40 7.14
CA GLY A 126 7.22 6.34 8.13
C GLY A 126 6.55 7.71 8.04
N GLN A 127 6.35 8.22 6.83
CA GLN A 127 5.63 9.48 6.59
C GLN A 127 4.19 9.42 7.08
N TRP A 128 3.47 8.34 6.75
CA TRP A 128 2.10 8.12 7.22
C TRP A 128 2.01 8.05 8.75
N ALA A 129 2.86 7.25 9.38
CA ALA A 129 2.88 7.10 10.83
C ALA A 129 3.15 8.43 11.54
N SER A 130 4.08 9.24 11.02
CA SER A 130 4.36 10.58 11.55
C SER A 130 3.20 11.54 11.35
N ALA A 131 2.55 11.51 10.18
CA ALA A 131 1.42 12.37 9.87
C ALA A 131 0.21 12.11 10.79
N VAL A 132 -0.13 10.83 11.01
CA VAL A 132 -1.22 10.43 11.91
C VAL A 132 -0.90 10.79 13.38
N ALA A 133 0.37 10.71 13.78
CA ALA A 133 0.79 11.15 15.12
C ALA A 133 0.57 12.65 15.37
N GLY A 134 0.67 13.48 14.32
CA GLY A 134 0.44 14.92 14.40
C GLY A 134 -1.03 15.34 14.51
N LEU A 135 -2.00 14.44 14.30
CA LEU A 135 -3.43 14.80 14.30
C LEU A 135 -3.98 15.17 15.69
N GLY A 136 -3.49 14.53 16.75
CA GLY A 136 -4.13 14.62 18.07
C GLY A 136 -5.59 14.14 18.06
N GLN A 137 -6.37 14.49 19.09
CA GLN A 137 -7.80 14.13 19.18
C GLN A 137 -8.66 14.97 18.25
N ASP A 138 -8.47 16.29 18.25
CA ASP A 138 -9.28 17.22 17.45
C ASP A 138 -9.09 16.99 15.95
N GLY A 139 -7.86 16.69 15.52
CA GLY A 139 -7.56 16.36 14.13
C GLY A 139 -8.14 15.02 13.67
N LEU A 140 -8.46 14.09 14.58
CA LEU A 140 -9.19 12.86 14.24
C LEU A 140 -10.68 13.12 14.09
N ALA A 141 -11.23 14.07 14.84
CA ALA A 141 -12.67 14.36 14.86
C ALA A 141 -13.13 15.20 13.65
N ARG A 142 -12.22 15.94 13.00
CA ARG A 142 -12.57 16.75 11.82
C ARG A 142 -13.04 15.87 10.65
N PRO A 143 -13.89 16.39 9.73
CA PRO A 143 -14.20 15.73 8.47
C PRO A 143 -12.94 15.43 7.65
N SER A 144 -12.91 14.26 7.01
CA SER A 144 -11.77 13.79 6.25
C SER A 144 -11.56 14.55 4.95
N GLY A 145 -12.66 14.93 4.27
CA GLY A 145 -12.61 15.49 2.93
C GLY A 145 -12.20 14.49 1.85
N GLU A 146 -12.20 13.17 2.13
CA GLU A 146 -11.95 12.14 1.12
C GLU A 146 -13.11 12.05 0.13
N GLU A 147 -12.81 11.91 -1.17
CA GLU A 147 -13.83 11.80 -2.21
C GLU A 147 -14.79 10.61 -1.96
N GLY A 148 -16.10 10.88 -1.99
CA GLY A 148 -17.13 9.88 -1.69
C GLY A 148 -17.39 9.63 -0.19
N TYR A 149 -16.48 10.07 0.70
CA TYR A 149 -16.54 9.84 2.16
C TYR A 149 -16.16 11.10 2.95
N GLY A 150 -16.41 12.29 2.37
CA GLY A 150 -15.85 13.55 2.88
C GLY A 150 -16.33 13.92 4.28
N ASP A 151 -17.57 13.55 4.60
CA ASP A 151 -18.22 13.83 5.88
C ASP A 151 -17.78 12.86 7.00
N ASP A 152 -17.16 11.72 6.65
CA ASP A 152 -16.60 10.81 7.63
C ASP A 152 -15.42 11.47 8.35
N SER A 153 -15.26 11.15 9.64
CA SER A 153 -14.14 11.67 10.43
C SER A 153 -12.78 11.25 9.87
N MET A 154 -11.75 12.08 10.08
CA MET A 154 -10.37 11.72 9.76
C MET A 154 -9.93 10.44 10.48
N GLY A 155 -10.44 10.17 11.69
CA GLY A 155 -10.23 8.89 12.38
C GLY A 155 -10.81 7.69 11.64
N ALA A 156 -11.98 7.82 11.01
CA ALA A 156 -12.57 6.77 10.17
C ALA A 156 -11.73 6.50 8.92
N LEU A 157 -11.20 7.57 8.29
CA LEU A 157 -10.26 7.42 7.17
C LEU A 157 -8.98 6.69 7.63
N VAL A 158 -8.39 7.07 8.76
CA VAL A 158 -7.20 6.38 9.31
C VAL A 158 -7.49 4.90 9.58
N LEU A 159 -8.64 4.56 10.15
CA LEU A 159 -9.07 3.16 10.34
C LEU A 159 -9.20 2.40 9.02
N HIS A 160 -9.75 3.03 7.98
CA HIS A 160 -9.79 2.43 6.65
C HIS A 160 -8.38 2.15 6.14
N ILE A 161 -7.48 3.12 6.18
CA ILE A 161 -6.09 2.95 5.72
C ILE A 161 -5.34 1.89 6.51
N ASN A 162 -5.53 1.83 7.84
CA ASN A 162 -4.97 0.75 8.65
C ASN A 162 -5.45 -0.62 8.17
N ARG A 163 -6.76 -0.77 7.88
CA ARG A 163 -7.32 -2.03 7.37
C ARG A 163 -6.72 -2.43 6.03
N GLU A 164 -6.57 -1.49 5.10
CA GLU A 164 -5.96 -1.75 3.78
C GLU A 164 -4.52 -2.27 3.93
N VAL A 165 -3.69 -1.62 4.77
CA VAL A 165 -2.30 -2.04 5.00
C VAL A 165 -2.23 -3.42 5.66
N ILE A 166 -3.09 -3.68 6.66
CA ILE A 166 -3.15 -4.98 7.35
C ILE A 166 -3.61 -6.09 6.40
N HIS A 167 -4.64 -5.82 5.61
CA HIS A 167 -5.22 -6.75 4.65
C HIS A 167 -4.18 -7.17 3.61
N HIS A 168 -3.62 -6.21 2.86
CA HIS A 168 -2.64 -6.50 1.82
C HIS A 168 -1.31 -6.98 2.39
N GLY A 169 -0.92 -6.53 3.59
CA GLY A 169 0.22 -7.06 4.31
C GLY A 169 0.08 -8.55 4.65
N ALA A 170 -1.11 -8.99 5.04
CA ALA A 170 -1.40 -10.40 5.29
C ALA A 170 -1.36 -11.23 4.00
N GLU A 171 -1.88 -10.70 2.89
CA GLU A 171 -1.79 -11.37 1.59
C GLU A 171 -0.35 -11.51 1.10
N ILE A 172 0.47 -10.47 1.26
CA ILE A 172 1.91 -10.54 0.98
C ILE A 172 2.55 -11.65 1.82
N ALA A 173 2.27 -11.69 3.13
CA ALA A 173 2.82 -12.72 4.01
C ALA A 173 2.42 -14.13 3.58
N LEU A 174 1.17 -14.32 3.13
CA LEU A 174 0.69 -15.59 2.57
C LEU A 174 1.44 -15.95 1.27
N LEU A 175 1.60 -15.00 0.35
CA LEU A 175 2.34 -15.25 -0.90
C LEU A 175 3.79 -15.67 -0.64
N ARG A 176 4.46 -15.02 0.30
CA ARG A 176 5.81 -15.43 0.74
C ARG A 176 5.82 -16.84 1.29
N ASP A 177 4.85 -17.17 2.14
CA ASP A 177 4.72 -18.51 2.70
C ASP A 177 4.51 -19.58 1.60
N LEU A 178 3.78 -19.28 0.54
CA LEU A 178 3.63 -20.17 -0.61
C LEU A 178 4.92 -20.27 -1.45
N TYR A 179 5.58 -19.15 -1.73
CA TYR A 179 6.82 -19.11 -2.52
C TYR A 179 7.91 -19.98 -1.90
N LEU A 180 8.10 -19.87 -0.58
CA LEU A 180 9.12 -20.62 0.16
C LEU A 180 8.87 -22.13 0.21
N ARG A 181 7.70 -22.59 -0.22
CA ARG A 181 7.26 -23.99 -0.22
C ARG A 181 7.05 -24.55 -1.64
N ARG A 182 7.40 -23.78 -2.67
CA ARG A 182 7.30 -24.21 -4.06
C ARG A 182 8.35 -25.27 -4.42
#